data_AF-A0A920LMC4-F1
#
_entry.id   AF-A0A920LMC4-F1
#
_cell.length_a   1.000
_cell.length_b   1.000
_cell.length_c   1.000
_cell.angle_alpha   90.00
_cell.angle_beta   90.00
_cell.angle_gamma   90.00
#
_symmetry.space_group_name_H-M   'P 1'
#
loop_
_entity.id
_entity.type
_entity.pdbx_description
1 polymer ?
#
loop_
_entity_poly.entity_id
_entity_poly.type
_entity_poly.pdbx_seq_one_letter_code
_entity_poly.pdbx_strand_id
1 'polypeptide(L)'
;MSKSDANSRNNKIIKLLRDIVDQLEKDIIIVTETNLPKQENLSYFGKNDEAHWVYNFPLPPLIINTFLFEDSSALTKWSMKMPPAQIGNAYLNFISSHDGIGMRPAEGLLTDKEIKKMLQRLKKNGSQFSMRKLSNGEEKVYEANISLFDALKFTDSDKKGKFDLKRFIAAHCIILAIEGVPAFYFNSLFATKNDEKAFASSGIKRNLNRYKWDYSSLISLLNEKDSIEYNSYDAFKKLISIRKVQPAFHPNATQFTLNLDKNIFSVWRQSRDRKQSIFALTNVSSKTVKLNSNQINLIDDEQWFDLLSPNEKITDDQFIKLNPYQTVWITNFKV
;
A
#
# COMPACT_ATOMS: atom_id res chain seq x y z
N MET A 1 10.78 31.24 15.12
CA MET A 1 9.93 30.94 13.94
C MET A 1 8.87 29.94 14.38
N SER A 2 7.60 30.25 14.15
CA SER A 2 6.52 29.29 14.43
C SER A 2 6.58 28.13 13.42
N LYS A 3 5.99 26.97 13.74
CA LYS A 3 5.89 25.84 12.78
C LYS A 3 5.13 26.24 11.50
N SER A 4 4.19 27.20 11.58
CA SER A 4 3.49 27.70 10.40
C SER A 4 4.40 28.54 9.48
N ASP A 5 5.34 29.31 10.04
CA ASP A 5 6.28 30.10 9.23
C ASP A 5 7.28 29.21 8.47
N ALA A 6 7.71 28.13 9.11
CA ALA A 6 8.60 27.15 8.48
C ALA A 6 7.90 26.41 7.32
N ASN A 7 6.65 25.96 7.50
CA ASN A 7 5.87 25.33 6.43
C ASN A 7 5.60 26.31 5.27
N SER A 8 5.29 27.58 5.57
CA SER A 8 5.09 28.62 4.56
C SER A 8 6.33 28.87 3.70
N ARG A 9 7.53 28.84 4.29
CA ARG A 9 8.79 29.00 3.56
C ARG A 9 9.10 27.78 2.68
N ASN A 10 8.89 26.58 3.19
CA ASN A 10 9.13 25.33 2.45
C ASN A 10 8.23 25.23 1.21
N ASN A 11 6.94 25.54 1.34
CA ASN A 11 5.99 25.52 0.22
C ASN A 11 6.39 26.50 -0.89
N LYS A 12 6.87 27.71 -0.55
CA LYS A 12 7.37 28.68 -1.54
C LYS A 12 8.57 28.17 -2.32
N ILE A 13 9.48 27.43 -1.68
CA ILE A 13 10.64 26.83 -2.35
C ILE A 13 10.18 25.75 -3.33
N ILE A 14 9.25 24.89 -2.90
CA ILE A 14 8.73 23.80 -3.75
C ILE A 14 7.98 24.38 -4.95
N LYS A 15 7.18 25.42 -4.75
CA LYS A 15 6.50 26.14 -5.83
C LYS A 15 7.49 26.74 -6.83
N LEU A 16 8.56 27.40 -6.35
CA LEU A 16 9.59 27.92 -7.25
C LEU A 16 10.26 26.81 -8.06
N LEU A 17 10.59 25.68 -7.43
CA LEU A 17 11.14 24.52 -8.13
C LEU A 17 10.16 23.98 -9.18
N ARG A 18 8.86 23.93 -8.84
CA ARG A 18 7.79 23.53 -9.75
C ARG A 18 7.72 24.43 -10.97
N ASP A 19 7.71 25.75 -10.77
CA ASP A 19 7.66 26.73 -11.86
C ASP A 19 8.89 26.62 -12.78
N ILE A 20 10.08 26.37 -12.23
CA ILE A 20 11.31 26.17 -13.01
C ILE A 20 11.21 24.88 -13.83
N VAL A 21 10.83 23.78 -13.18
CA VAL A 21 10.73 22.46 -13.81
C VAL A 21 9.73 22.47 -14.96
N ASP A 22 8.52 23.01 -14.75
CA ASP A 22 7.46 23.04 -15.76
C ASP A 22 7.86 23.88 -17.00
N GLN A 23 8.79 24.82 -16.86
CA GLN A 23 9.36 25.59 -17.97
C GLN A 23 10.50 24.89 -18.71
N LEU A 24 11.28 24.06 -18.01
CA LEU A 24 12.43 23.35 -18.59
C LEU A 24 11.98 22.09 -19.35
N GLU A 25 11.20 21.23 -18.69
CA GLU A 25 10.85 19.91 -19.23
C GLU A 25 9.58 19.36 -18.57
N LYS A 26 8.58 19.03 -19.39
CA LYS A 26 7.26 18.57 -18.92
C LYS A 26 7.27 17.19 -18.26
N ASP A 27 8.34 16.43 -18.45
CA ASP A 27 8.44 15.03 -17.99
C ASP A 27 9.12 14.89 -16.61
N ILE A 28 9.61 16.00 -16.03
CA ILE A 28 10.21 15.99 -14.70
C ILE A 28 9.10 16.08 -13.64
N ILE A 29 9.07 15.10 -12.74
CA ILE A 29 8.10 15.01 -11.65
C ILE A 29 8.77 15.33 -10.30
N ILE A 30 8.20 16.27 -9.57
CA ILE A 30 8.61 16.60 -8.20
C ILE A 30 7.80 15.75 -7.21
N VAL A 31 8.51 15.00 -6.37
CA VAL A 31 7.91 14.14 -5.34
C VAL A 31 8.33 14.60 -3.96
N THR A 32 7.39 14.80 -3.04
CA THR A 32 7.70 15.15 -1.65
C THR A 32 7.64 13.95 -0.72
N GLU A 33 8.73 13.70 0.00
CA GLU A 33 8.82 12.69 1.05
C GLU A 33 8.58 13.33 2.42
N THR A 34 7.32 13.41 2.87
CA THR A 34 7.00 13.98 4.19
C THR A 34 6.23 13.02 5.08
N ASN A 35 6.89 12.55 6.15
CA ASN A 35 6.30 11.64 7.14
C ASN A 35 5.44 12.43 8.16
N LEU A 36 4.40 13.09 7.65
CA LEU A 36 3.52 13.98 8.39
C LEU A 36 2.07 13.46 8.39
N PRO A 37 1.22 13.91 9.34
CA PRO A 37 -0.20 13.66 9.29
C PRO A 37 -0.84 14.13 7.98
N LYS A 38 -1.96 13.52 7.61
CA LYS A 38 -2.63 13.70 6.31
C LYS A 38 -2.73 15.16 5.84
N GLN A 39 -3.24 16.07 6.67
CA GLN A 39 -3.46 17.47 6.25
C GLN A 39 -2.15 18.19 5.89
N GLU A 40 -1.09 17.97 6.66
CA GLU A 40 0.23 18.55 6.39
C GLU A 40 0.82 17.95 5.11
N ASN A 41 0.72 16.63 4.92
CA ASN A 41 1.24 15.96 3.73
C ASN A 41 0.52 16.40 2.44
N LEU A 42 -0.81 16.58 2.49
CA LEU A 42 -1.59 17.04 1.34
C LEU A 42 -1.33 18.51 0.99
N SER A 43 -0.85 19.32 1.94
CA SER A 43 -0.56 20.74 1.67
C SER A 43 0.55 20.94 0.64
N TYR A 44 1.40 19.93 0.43
CA TYR A 44 2.49 19.95 -0.56
C TYR A 44 2.01 19.84 -2.00
N PHE A 45 0.73 19.57 -2.24
CA PHE A 45 0.14 19.79 -3.56
C PHE A 45 -0.08 21.28 -3.87
N GLY A 46 -0.05 22.15 -2.86
CA GLY A 46 -0.36 23.57 -2.99
C GLY A 46 -1.76 23.79 -3.59
N LYS A 47 -1.85 24.69 -4.57
CA LYS A 47 -3.02 24.88 -5.44
C LYS A 47 -2.79 24.22 -6.79
N ASN A 48 -2.28 22.98 -6.79
CA ASN A 48 -1.82 22.26 -7.97
C ASN A 48 -0.54 22.84 -8.59
N ASP A 49 0.23 23.60 -7.80
CA ASP A 49 1.37 24.40 -8.24
C ASP A 49 2.64 24.16 -7.40
N GLU A 50 2.65 23.09 -6.60
CA GLU A 50 3.80 22.66 -5.80
C GLU A 50 4.25 21.26 -6.27
N ALA A 51 4.29 20.26 -5.38
CA ALA A 51 4.67 18.90 -5.74
C ALA A 51 3.69 18.30 -6.74
N HIS A 52 4.22 17.53 -7.70
CA HIS A 52 3.41 16.70 -8.56
C HIS A 52 2.86 15.52 -7.74
N TRP A 53 3.75 14.81 -7.05
CA TRP A 53 3.37 13.63 -6.26
C TRP A 53 3.72 13.79 -4.79
N VAL A 54 2.91 13.20 -3.92
CA VAL A 54 3.17 13.13 -2.48
C VAL A 54 3.17 11.68 -2.01
N TYR A 55 4.10 11.32 -1.12
CA TYR A 55 4.13 10.00 -0.52
C TYR A 55 2.87 9.72 0.30
N ASN A 56 2.29 8.53 0.15
CA ASN A 56 1.10 8.13 0.89
C ASN A 56 1.44 7.42 2.21
N PHE A 57 2.08 8.14 3.12
CA PHE A 57 2.57 7.64 4.41
C PHE A 57 1.54 7.01 5.37
N PRO A 58 0.23 7.31 5.28
CA PRO A 58 -0.79 6.55 6.01
C PRO A 58 -0.91 5.08 5.60
N LEU A 59 -0.58 4.71 4.35
CA LEU A 59 -0.77 3.35 3.84
C LEU A 59 0.02 2.27 4.61
N PRO A 60 1.34 2.40 4.84
CA PRO A 60 2.12 1.38 5.54
C PRO A 60 1.51 0.91 6.87
N PRO A 61 1.25 1.77 7.87
CA PRO A 61 0.68 1.31 9.13
C PRO A 61 -0.77 0.82 9.00
N LEU A 62 -1.59 1.40 8.12
CA LEU A 62 -2.98 0.98 7.93
C LEU A 62 -3.08 -0.40 7.28
N ILE A 63 -2.28 -0.67 6.25
CA ILE A 63 -2.22 -1.97 5.58
C ILE A 63 -1.71 -3.02 6.57
N ILE A 64 -0.65 -2.72 7.32
CA ILE A 64 -0.11 -3.64 8.32
C ILE A 64 -1.16 -3.96 9.39
N ASN A 65 -1.82 -2.95 9.95
CA ASN A 65 -2.91 -3.15 10.92
C ASN A 65 -4.03 -4.03 10.33
N THR A 66 -4.42 -3.75 9.08
CA THR A 66 -5.50 -4.45 8.37
C THR A 66 -5.23 -5.94 8.29
N PHE A 67 -4.04 -6.33 7.83
CA PHE A 67 -3.70 -7.74 7.65
C PHE A 67 -3.31 -8.46 8.95
N LEU A 68 -2.73 -7.75 9.93
CA LEU A 68 -2.40 -8.33 11.23
C LEU A 68 -3.65 -8.70 12.04
N PHE A 69 -4.76 -8.00 11.83
CA PHE A 69 -5.98 -8.17 12.60
C PHE A 69 -7.22 -8.54 11.79
N GLU A 70 -7.05 -8.79 10.49
CA GLU A 70 -8.11 -9.21 9.57
C GLU A 70 -9.30 -8.24 9.55
N ASP A 71 -9.01 -6.94 9.59
CA ASP A 71 -10.02 -5.88 9.67
C ASP A 71 -9.59 -4.66 8.86
N SER A 72 -10.25 -4.45 7.73
CA SER A 72 -10.01 -3.33 6.81
C SER A 72 -10.71 -2.04 7.21
N SER A 73 -11.50 -2.01 8.30
CA SER A 73 -12.37 -0.88 8.63
C SER A 73 -11.63 0.46 8.70
N ALA A 74 -10.42 0.48 9.28
CA ALA A 74 -9.61 1.70 9.36
C ALA A 74 -9.11 2.15 7.98
N LEU A 75 -8.65 1.21 7.15
CA LEU A 75 -8.19 1.46 5.79
C LEU A 75 -9.35 1.94 4.90
N THR A 76 -10.52 1.31 4.97
CA THR A 76 -11.74 1.70 4.25
C THR A 76 -12.17 3.11 4.66
N LYS A 77 -12.26 3.41 5.97
CA LYS A 77 -12.61 4.76 6.46
C LYS A 77 -11.61 5.82 6.03
N TRP A 78 -10.32 5.50 6.02
CA TRP A 78 -9.29 6.40 5.54
C TRP A 78 -9.45 6.65 4.03
N SER A 79 -9.61 5.59 3.24
CA SER A 79 -9.74 5.65 1.78
C SER A 79 -10.98 6.46 1.35
N MET A 80 -12.13 6.27 2.01
CA MET A 80 -13.35 7.06 1.77
C MET A 80 -13.17 8.57 2.04
N LYS A 81 -12.22 8.94 2.90
CA LYS A 81 -11.95 10.34 3.27
C LYS A 81 -10.80 10.94 2.46
N MET A 82 -10.05 10.15 1.69
CA MET A 82 -8.94 10.68 0.89
C MET A 82 -9.51 11.48 -0.27
N PRO A 83 -9.08 12.75 -0.46
CA PRO A 83 -9.51 13.51 -1.61
C PRO A 83 -8.90 12.89 -2.89
N PRO A 84 -9.63 12.89 -4.01
CA PRO A 84 -9.03 12.51 -5.28
C PRO A 84 -7.90 13.48 -5.63
N ALA A 85 -6.81 12.97 -6.19
CA ALA A 85 -5.73 13.78 -6.71
C ALA A 85 -6.23 14.56 -7.94
N GLN A 86 -5.88 15.86 -7.99
CA GLN A 86 -6.19 16.69 -9.14
C GLN A 86 -5.41 16.20 -10.37
N ILE A 87 -5.89 16.58 -11.57
CA ILE A 87 -5.22 16.25 -12.82
C ILE A 87 -3.79 16.79 -12.78
N GLY A 88 -2.82 15.92 -13.07
CA GLY A 88 -1.39 16.24 -13.00
C GLY A 88 -0.73 15.89 -11.66
N ASN A 89 -1.52 15.68 -10.60
CA ASN A 89 -1.04 15.22 -9.31
C ASN A 89 -1.28 13.72 -9.10
N ALA A 90 -0.50 13.09 -8.22
CA ALA A 90 -0.75 11.72 -7.81
C ALA A 90 -0.27 11.41 -6.38
N TYR A 91 -0.86 10.40 -5.78
CA TYR A 91 -0.31 9.77 -4.58
C TYR A 91 0.76 8.76 -4.96
N LEU A 92 1.88 8.74 -4.25
CA LEU A 92 2.86 7.65 -4.34
C LEU A 92 2.55 6.60 -3.28
N ASN A 93 1.93 5.49 -3.71
CA ASN A 93 1.43 4.43 -2.84
C ASN A 93 2.52 3.39 -2.58
N PHE A 94 2.89 3.21 -1.32
CA PHE A 94 3.94 2.28 -0.90
C PHE A 94 3.57 1.63 0.44
N ILE A 95 4.27 0.56 0.80
CA ILE A 95 4.09 -0.15 2.08
C ILE A 95 5.40 -0.20 2.87
N SER A 96 6.54 -0.23 2.18
CA SER A 96 7.88 -0.29 2.78
C SER A 96 8.84 0.63 2.04
N SER A 97 9.90 1.04 2.72
CA SER A 97 10.95 1.89 2.15
C SER A 97 12.29 1.55 2.81
N HIS A 98 13.32 2.34 2.52
CA HIS A 98 14.61 2.25 3.19
C HIS A 98 14.55 2.66 4.68
N ASP A 99 13.48 3.31 5.11
CA ASP A 99 13.23 3.68 6.50
C ASP A 99 12.31 2.70 7.23
N GLY A 100 12.21 2.84 8.55
CA GLY A 100 11.24 2.08 9.34
C GLY A 100 9.80 2.51 9.01
N ILE A 101 8.83 1.67 9.36
CA ILE A 101 7.41 1.99 9.20
C ILE A 101 7.09 3.17 10.11
N GLY A 102 6.80 4.33 9.51
CA GLY A 102 6.43 5.54 10.23
C GLY A 102 5.11 5.37 10.99
N MET A 103 5.13 5.71 12.28
CA MET A 103 3.97 5.56 13.15
C MET A 103 3.13 6.83 13.31
N ARG A 104 3.74 8.00 13.07
CA ARG A 104 3.03 9.29 13.12
C ARG A 104 1.83 9.37 12.16
N PRO A 105 1.90 8.87 10.91
CA PRO A 105 0.78 8.91 9.97
C PRO A 105 -0.45 8.11 10.42
N ALA A 106 -0.30 7.17 11.36
CA ALA A 106 -1.40 6.40 11.91
C ALA A 106 -2.19 7.16 13.00
N GLU A 107 -1.62 8.22 13.57
CA GLU A 107 -2.25 9.00 14.64
C GLU A 107 -3.56 9.65 14.15
N GLY A 108 -4.65 9.42 14.87
CA GLY A 108 -6.00 9.89 14.47
C GLY A 108 -6.69 9.05 13.40
N LEU A 109 -5.99 8.07 12.80
CA LEU A 109 -6.57 7.08 11.88
C LEU A 109 -6.80 5.73 12.57
N LEU A 110 -5.89 5.34 13.47
CA LEU A 110 -6.02 4.22 14.38
C LEU A 110 -6.19 4.74 15.82
N THR A 111 -6.97 4.01 16.62
CA THR A 111 -7.07 4.25 18.06
C THR A 111 -5.77 3.87 18.76
N ASP A 112 -5.50 4.46 19.93
CA ASP A 112 -4.32 4.11 20.73
C ASP A 112 -4.28 2.62 21.09
N LYS A 113 -5.44 1.99 21.26
CA LYS A 113 -5.58 0.54 21.49
C LYS A 113 -5.13 -0.27 20.28
N GLU A 114 -5.54 0.12 19.07
CA GLU A 114 -5.12 -0.52 17.82
C GLU A 114 -3.62 -0.35 17.59
N ILE A 115 -3.08 0.87 17.77
CA ILE A 115 -1.64 1.14 17.66
C ILE A 115 -0.86 0.28 18.65
N LYS A 116 -1.26 0.23 19.92
CA LYS A 116 -0.60 -0.59 20.95
C LYS A 116 -0.63 -2.08 20.58
N LYS A 117 -1.76 -2.59 20.11
CA LYS A 117 -1.91 -3.99 19.68
C LYS A 117 -1.00 -4.29 18.48
N MET A 118 -0.97 -3.39 17.49
CA MET A 118 -0.11 -3.51 16.30
C MET A 118 1.36 -3.56 16.69
N LEU A 119 1.82 -2.64 17.54
CA LEU A 119 3.21 -2.59 18.00
C LEU A 119 3.59 -3.86 18.78
N GLN A 120 2.72 -4.37 19.65
CA GLN A 120 2.95 -5.64 20.34
C GLN A 120 3.09 -6.81 19.37
N ARG A 121 2.25 -6.84 18.32
CA ARG A 121 2.31 -7.88 17.29
C ARG A 121 3.58 -7.79 16.45
N LEU A 122 3.96 -6.59 16.01
CA LEU A 122 5.21 -6.32 15.29
C LEU A 122 6.44 -6.67 16.12
N LYS A 123 6.43 -6.39 17.42
CA LYS A 123 7.54 -6.75 18.31
C LYS A 123 7.76 -8.27 18.36
N LYS A 124 6.67 -9.04 18.46
CA LYS A 124 6.73 -10.51 18.41
C LYS A 124 7.16 -11.04 17.03
N ASN A 125 6.99 -10.26 15.96
CA ASN A 125 7.49 -10.58 14.62
C ASN A 125 8.93 -10.10 14.39
N GLY A 126 9.63 -9.61 15.43
CA GLY A 126 11.05 -9.23 15.35
C GLY A 126 11.32 -7.74 15.21
N SER A 127 10.31 -6.88 15.28
CA SER A 127 10.52 -5.44 15.09
C SER A 127 11.35 -4.79 16.21
N GLN A 128 12.16 -3.80 15.82
CA GLN A 128 12.85 -2.89 16.73
C GLN A 128 12.28 -1.48 16.60
N PHE A 129 12.04 -0.80 17.71
CA PHE A 129 11.36 0.49 17.71
C PHE A 129 12.33 1.64 17.90
N SER A 130 12.22 2.67 17.06
CA SER A 130 12.82 3.98 17.30
C SER A 130 11.81 4.86 18.02
N MET A 131 12.22 5.54 19.07
CA MET A 131 11.35 6.38 19.90
C MET A 131 11.52 7.86 19.55
N ARG A 132 10.46 8.65 19.73
CA ARG A 132 10.52 10.11 19.76
C ARG A 132 10.09 10.62 21.12
N LYS A 133 10.72 11.68 21.59
CA LYS A 133 10.31 12.43 22.77
C LYS A 133 9.21 13.43 22.40
N LEU A 134 8.15 13.43 23.19
CA LEU A 134 7.08 14.41 23.13
C LEU A 134 7.45 15.64 23.99
N SER A 135 6.74 16.75 23.79
CA SER A 135 6.96 17.99 24.55
C SER A 135 6.65 17.85 26.04
N ASN A 136 5.84 16.88 26.44
CA ASN A 136 5.54 16.54 27.83
C ASN A 136 6.57 15.56 28.45
N GLY A 137 7.63 15.19 27.72
CA GLY A 137 8.67 14.26 28.18
C GLY A 137 8.37 12.78 27.96
N GLU A 138 7.14 12.41 27.54
CA GLU A 138 6.80 11.03 27.22
C GLU A 138 7.47 10.55 25.93
N GLU A 139 7.69 9.24 25.82
CA GLU A 139 8.20 8.62 24.60
C GLU A 139 7.10 7.87 23.84
N LYS A 140 7.02 8.10 22.53
CA LYS A 140 6.18 7.32 21.61
C LYS A 140 7.03 6.67 20.53
N VAL A 141 6.59 5.51 20.05
CA VAL A 141 7.23 4.88 18.88
C VAL A 141 7.09 5.80 17.68
N TYR A 142 8.22 6.15 17.08
CA TYR A 142 8.32 6.92 15.85
C TYR A 142 8.36 6.01 14.62
N GLU A 143 9.15 4.94 14.70
CA GLU A 143 9.32 3.96 13.62
C GLU A 143 9.33 2.53 14.15
N ALA A 144 8.64 1.63 13.44
CA ALA A 144 8.81 0.19 13.55
C ALA A 144 9.79 -0.30 12.47
N ASN A 145 10.98 -0.71 12.90
CA ASN A 145 12.03 -1.22 12.02
C ASN A 145 11.89 -2.73 11.90
N ILE A 146 11.51 -3.20 10.72
CA ILE A 146 11.25 -4.59 10.37
C ILE A 146 11.10 -4.66 8.85
N SER A 147 11.43 -5.78 8.24
CA SER A 147 11.08 -6.05 6.85
C SER A 147 9.55 -6.21 6.69
N LEU A 148 9.00 -5.80 5.56
CA LEU A 148 7.54 -5.93 5.37
C LEU A 148 7.08 -7.40 5.37
N PHE A 149 7.92 -8.30 4.84
CA PHE A 149 7.60 -9.71 4.82
C PHE A 149 7.47 -10.27 6.24
N ASP A 150 8.46 -10.03 7.12
CA ASP A 150 8.36 -10.48 8.52
C ASP A 150 7.27 -9.72 9.30
N ALA A 151 7.02 -8.44 9.00
CA ALA A 151 5.92 -7.70 9.60
C ALA A 151 4.58 -8.38 9.40
N LEU A 152 4.35 -8.96 8.21
CA LEU A 152 3.12 -9.66 7.84
C LEU A 152 3.20 -11.17 8.01
N LYS A 153 4.32 -11.76 8.41
CA LYS A 153 4.51 -13.23 8.42
C LYS A 153 3.58 -13.97 9.36
N PHE A 154 3.48 -13.50 10.61
CA PHE A 154 2.64 -14.12 11.64
C PHE A 154 1.56 -13.17 12.14
N THR A 155 0.36 -13.71 12.36
CA THR A 155 -0.77 -13.00 12.98
C THR A 155 -1.30 -13.79 14.18
N ASP A 156 -2.24 -13.19 14.92
CA ASP A 156 -2.90 -13.91 16.02
C ASP A 156 -3.82 -15.03 15.50
N SER A 157 -4.34 -14.90 14.28
CA SER A 157 -5.16 -15.89 13.55
C SER A 157 -4.34 -16.93 12.76
N ASP A 158 -3.09 -16.62 12.43
CA ASP A 158 -2.16 -17.47 11.67
C ASP A 158 -0.79 -17.50 12.34
N LYS A 159 -0.73 -18.18 13.49
CA LYS A 159 0.48 -18.29 14.33
C LYS A 159 1.61 -19.08 13.68
N LYS A 160 1.30 -19.88 12.65
CA LYS A 160 2.27 -20.70 11.92
C LYS A 160 2.73 -20.05 10.61
N GLY A 161 2.15 -18.92 10.23
CA GLY A 161 2.51 -18.21 9.00
C GLY A 161 2.13 -18.99 7.74
N LYS A 162 1.06 -19.79 7.79
CA LYS A 162 0.58 -20.59 6.66
C LYS A 162 0.24 -19.73 5.44
N PHE A 163 -0.11 -18.47 5.66
CA PHE A 163 -0.54 -17.54 4.63
C PHE A 163 0.39 -16.34 4.46
N ASP A 164 1.63 -16.40 4.96
CA ASP A 164 2.58 -15.28 4.92
C ASP A 164 2.73 -14.65 3.52
N LEU A 165 3.06 -15.45 2.50
CA LEU A 165 3.24 -14.97 1.13
C LEU A 165 1.93 -14.49 0.51
N LYS A 166 0.80 -15.19 0.75
CA LYS A 166 -0.51 -14.76 0.23
C LYS A 166 -0.94 -13.42 0.82
N ARG A 167 -0.76 -13.24 2.13
CA ARG A 167 -1.03 -12.00 2.86
C ARG A 167 -0.14 -10.87 2.37
N PHE A 168 1.14 -11.16 2.15
CA PHE A 168 2.12 -10.21 1.62
C PHE A 168 1.76 -9.75 0.20
N ILE A 169 1.39 -10.67 -0.69
CA ILE A 169 0.95 -10.33 -2.05
C ILE A 169 -0.36 -9.53 -2.01
N ALA A 170 -1.34 -9.94 -1.21
CA ALA A 170 -2.62 -9.24 -1.05
C ALA A 170 -2.44 -7.79 -0.60
N ALA A 171 -1.48 -7.53 0.30
CA ALA A 171 -1.14 -6.17 0.71
C ALA A 171 -0.67 -5.30 -0.46
N HIS A 172 0.12 -5.87 -1.39
CA HIS A 172 0.56 -5.16 -2.58
C HIS A 172 -0.54 -5.01 -3.63
N CYS A 173 -1.46 -5.98 -3.73
CA CYS A 173 -2.64 -5.84 -4.59
C CYS A 173 -3.47 -4.61 -4.23
N ILE A 174 -3.55 -4.25 -2.93
CA ILE A 174 -4.23 -3.02 -2.49
C ILE A 174 -3.54 -1.78 -3.09
N ILE A 175 -2.22 -1.61 -2.94
CA ILE A 175 -1.52 -0.42 -3.47
C ILE A 175 -1.53 -0.37 -5.00
N LEU A 176 -1.64 -1.53 -5.65
CA LEU A 176 -1.81 -1.69 -7.09
C LEU A 176 -3.24 -1.41 -7.57
N ALA A 177 -4.24 -1.34 -6.70
CA ALA A 177 -5.62 -1.09 -7.08
C ALA A 177 -6.05 0.35 -6.81
N ILE A 178 -5.55 0.94 -5.72
CA ILE A 178 -5.95 2.29 -5.30
C ILE A 178 -5.39 3.39 -6.21
N GLU A 179 -6.03 4.56 -6.15
CA GLU A 179 -5.66 5.78 -6.86
C GLU A 179 -4.23 6.22 -6.51
N GLY A 180 -3.43 6.51 -7.54
CA GLY A 180 -2.03 6.87 -7.43
C GLY A 180 -1.07 5.93 -8.17
N VAL A 181 0.22 6.16 -7.94
CA VAL A 181 1.35 5.44 -8.52
C VAL A 181 1.91 4.47 -7.48
N PRO A 182 1.90 3.14 -7.72
CA PRO A 182 2.47 2.18 -6.79
C PRO A 182 4.00 2.20 -6.84
N ALA A 183 4.64 2.28 -5.68
CA ALA A 183 6.09 2.19 -5.50
C ALA A 183 6.44 0.91 -4.72
N PHE A 184 7.27 0.08 -5.32
CA PHE A 184 7.77 -1.15 -4.71
C PHE A 184 9.18 -0.92 -4.18
N TYR A 185 9.39 -1.21 -2.90
CA TYR A 185 10.73 -1.28 -2.35
C TYR A 185 11.45 -2.52 -2.87
N PHE A 186 12.70 -2.38 -3.28
CA PHE A 186 13.47 -3.44 -3.93
C PHE A 186 13.45 -4.77 -3.14
N ASN A 187 13.72 -4.72 -1.83
CA ASN A 187 13.70 -5.92 -0.98
C ASN A 187 12.31 -6.55 -0.85
N SER A 188 11.24 -5.77 -1.02
CA SER A 188 9.88 -6.32 -1.03
C SER A 188 9.58 -7.15 -2.28
N LEU A 189 10.25 -6.91 -3.42
CA LEU A 189 10.06 -7.74 -4.61
C LEU A 189 10.36 -9.22 -4.36
N PHE A 190 11.28 -9.50 -3.45
CA PHE A 190 11.76 -10.84 -3.14
C PHE A 190 11.29 -11.35 -1.77
N ALA A 191 10.28 -10.73 -1.16
CA ALA A 191 9.80 -11.09 0.17
C ALA A 191 10.96 -11.20 1.20
N THR A 192 11.94 -10.29 1.10
CA THR A 192 13.16 -10.34 1.92
C THR A 192 12.81 -10.22 3.40
N LYS A 193 13.39 -11.11 4.22
CA LYS A 193 13.22 -11.17 5.67
C LYS A 193 14.12 -10.15 6.38
N ASN A 194 13.98 -10.05 7.69
CA ASN A 194 14.86 -9.23 8.53
C ASN A 194 16.33 -9.62 8.37
N ASP A 195 17.19 -8.62 8.16
CA ASP A 195 18.63 -8.79 8.24
C ASP A 195 19.12 -8.68 9.70
N GLU A 196 18.86 -9.73 10.47
CA GLU A 196 19.28 -9.81 11.88
C GLU A 196 20.81 -9.71 12.03
N LYS A 197 21.58 -10.19 11.03
CA LYS A 197 23.05 -10.11 11.03
C LYS A 197 23.53 -8.68 10.88
N ALA A 198 23.00 -7.93 9.91
CA ALA A 198 23.35 -6.52 9.73
C ALA A 198 22.90 -5.66 10.92
N PHE A 199 21.75 -5.98 11.53
CA PHE A 199 21.34 -5.30 12.75
C PHE A 199 22.29 -5.59 13.91
N ALA A 200 22.64 -6.86 14.15
CA ALA A 200 23.53 -7.26 15.24
C ALA A 200 24.94 -6.65 15.12
N SER A 201 25.48 -6.54 13.90
CA SER A 201 26.83 -5.99 13.67
C SER A 201 26.90 -4.47 13.74
N SER A 202 25.84 -3.76 13.33
CA SER A 202 25.84 -2.30 13.24
C SER A 202 25.15 -1.58 14.39
N GLY A 203 24.23 -2.25 15.10
CA GLY A 203 23.32 -1.63 16.07
C GLY A 203 22.25 -0.71 15.45
N ILE A 204 22.25 -0.51 14.13
CA ILE A 204 21.30 0.38 13.44
C ILE A 204 20.01 -0.40 13.14
N LYS A 205 18.92 -0.05 13.84
CA LYS A 205 17.62 -0.74 13.73
C LYS A 205 17.08 -0.85 12.30
N ARG A 206 17.23 0.21 11.49
CA ARG A 206 16.79 0.24 10.08
C ARG A 206 17.49 -0.82 9.21
N ASN A 207 18.65 -1.32 9.61
CA ASN A 207 19.36 -2.35 8.84
C ASN A 207 18.60 -3.67 8.76
N LEU A 208 17.62 -3.91 9.64
CA LEU A 208 16.70 -5.04 9.51
C LEU A 208 15.99 -5.08 8.14
N ASN A 209 15.70 -3.93 7.53
CA ASN A 209 15.04 -3.85 6.21
C ASN A 209 15.97 -3.40 5.07
N ARG A 210 17.27 -3.25 5.31
CA ARG A 210 18.25 -2.77 4.31
C ARG A 210 19.19 -3.89 3.83
N TYR A 211 18.65 -5.11 3.73
CA TYR A 211 19.39 -6.26 3.23
C TYR A 211 20.02 -5.93 1.87
N LYS A 212 21.30 -6.29 1.71
CA LYS A 212 22.06 -6.10 0.48
C LYS A 212 22.21 -7.45 -0.21
N TRP A 213 21.49 -7.61 -1.32
CA TRP A 213 21.57 -8.83 -2.12
C TRP A 213 22.90 -8.92 -2.85
N ASP A 214 23.56 -10.07 -2.70
CA ASP A 214 24.55 -10.51 -3.69
C ASP A 214 23.83 -10.95 -4.96
N TYR A 215 24.31 -10.50 -6.11
CA TYR A 215 23.65 -10.73 -7.39
C TYR A 215 23.54 -12.22 -7.71
N SER A 216 24.64 -12.96 -7.63
CA SER A 216 24.67 -14.40 -7.97
C SER A 216 23.76 -15.21 -7.07
N SER A 217 23.76 -14.90 -5.77
CA SER A 217 22.90 -15.55 -4.77
C SER A 217 21.42 -15.30 -5.05
N LEU A 218 21.03 -14.05 -5.36
CA LEU A 218 19.66 -13.71 -5.70
C LEU A 218 19.21 -14.42 -6.98
N ILE A 219 20.04 -14.42 -8.03
CA ILE A 219 19.72 -15.10 -9.29
C ILE A 219 19.53 -16.61 -9.07
N SER A 220 20.32 -17.24 -8.20
CA SER A 220 20.13 -18.65 -7.84
C SER A 220 18.73 -18.90 -7.26
N LEU A 221 18.31 -18.08 -6.28
CA LEU A 221 16.97 -18.19 -5.68
C LEU A 221 15.85 -17.93 -6.68
N LEU A 222 16.05 -16.98 -7.61
CA LEU A 222 15.08 -16.70 -8.68
C LEU A 222 15.01 -17.79 -9.75
N ASN A 223 15.95 -18.73 -9.79
CA ASN A 223 15.87 -19.91 -10.66
C ASN A 223 15.19 -21.12 -9.97
N GLU A 224 15.00 -21.06 -8.65
CA GLU A 224 14.33 -22.09 -7.87
C GLU A 224 12.82 -21.81 -7.78
N LYS A 225 12.00 -22.54 -8.54
CA LYS A 225 10.54 -22.28 -8.63
C LYS A 225 9.77 -22.39 -7.31
N ASP A 226 10.31 -23.14 -6.36
CA ASP A 226 9.70 -23.33 -5.04
C ASP A 226 10.20 -22.31 -4.00
N SER A 227 11.14 -21.43 -4.35
CA SER A 227 11.64 -20.41 -3.44
C SER A 227 10.59 -19.31 -3.19
N ILE A 228 10.64 -18.70 -2.01
CA ILE A 228 9.73 -17.60 -1.66
C ILE A 228 10.05 -16.37 -2.53
N GLU A 229 11.33 -16.16 -2.81
CA GLU A 229 11.85 -15.07 -3.63
C GLU A 229 11.32 -15.13 -5.06
N TYR A 230 11.40 -16.31 -5.70
CA TYR A 230 10.84 -16.54 -7.04
C TYR A 230 9.33 -16.31 -7.03
N ASN A 231 8.60 -16.95 -6.11
CA ASN A 231 7.14 -16.88 -6.07
C ASN A 231 6.64 -15.45 -5.81
N SER A 232 7.32 -14.68 -4.96
CA SER A 232 7.04 -13.26 -4.72
C SER A 232 7.32 -12.43 -5.98
N TYR A 233 8.50 -12.59 -6.57
CA TYR A 233 8.93 -11.80 -7.73
C TYR A 233 8.04 -12.06 -8.95
N ASP A 234 7.74 -13.33 -9.25
CA ASP A 234 6.87 -13.73 -10.36
C ASP A 234 5.44 -13.22 -10.16
N ALA A 235 4.89 -13.30 -8.94
CA ALA A 235 3.58 -12.76 -8.63
C ALA A 235 3.52 -11.23 -8.89
N PHE A 236 4.49 -10.46 -8.41
CA PHE A 236 4.50 -9.01 -8.65
C PHE A 236 4.72 -8.66 -10.11
N LYS A 237 5.61 -9.37 -10.81
CA LYS A 237 5.83 -9.17 -12.25
C LYS A 237 4.51 -9.33 -13.02
N LYS A 238 3.74 -10.38 -12.73
CA LYS A 238 2.42 -10.65 -13.33
C LYS A 238 1.40 -9.57 -12.97
N LEU A 239 1.27 -9.23 -11.69
CA LEU A 239 0.34 -8.20 -11.22
C LEU A 239 0.62 -6.82 -11.85
N ILE A 240 1.90 -6.45 -11.94
CA ILE A 240 2.32 -5.19 -12.55
C ILE A 240 2.05 -5.21 -14.05
N SER A 241 2.34 -6.32 -14.75
CA SER A 241 2.04 -6.41 -16.18
C SER A 241 0.54 -6.30 -16.47
N ILE A 242 -0.29 -6.92 -15.64
CA ILE A 242 -1.76 -6.81 -15.75
C ILE A 242 -2.18 -5.37 -15.50
N ARG A 243 -1.71 -4.73 -14.41
CA ARG A 243 -2.07 -3.34 -14.07
C ARG A 243 -1.72 -2.36 -15.19
N LYS A 244 -0.53 -2.49 -15.78
CA LYS A 244 0.00 -1.52 -16.77
C LYS A 244 -0.90 -1.32 -17.99
N VAL A 245 -1.67 -2.34 -18.36
CA VAL A 245 -2.51 -2.31 -19.57
C VAL A 245 -3.97 -1.95 -19.26
N GLN A 246 -4.31 -1.58 -18.03
CA GLN A 246 -5.68 -1.18 -17.64
C GLN A 246 -5.83 0.35 -17.58
N PRO A 247 -6.58 0.98 -18.50
CA PRO A 247 -6.92 2.40 -18.42
C PRO A 247 -7.53 2.85 -17.08
N ALA A 248 -8.33 2.01 -16.42
CA ALA A 248 -8.97 2.32 -15.13
C ALA A 248 -7.97 2.45 -13.97
N PHE A 249 -6.76 1.92 -14.10
CA PHE A 249 -5.71 2.06 -13.09
C PHE A 249 -4.80 3.28 -13.28
N HIS A 250 -5.08 4.14 -14.26
CA HIS A 250 -4.40 5.44 -14.41
C HIS A 250 -4.47 6.25 -13.10
N PRO A 251 -3.43 6.98 -12.68
CA PRO A 251 -3.42 7.70 -11.40
C PRO A 251 -4.59 8.68 -11.21
N ASN A 252 -4.97 9.43 -12.24
CA ASN A 252 -6.15 10.32 -12.23
C ASN A 252 -7.45 9.67 -12.77
N ALA A 253 -7.55 8.34 -12.83
CA ALA A 253 -8.81 7.66 -13.10
C ALA A 253 -9.69 7.66 -11.84
N THR A 254 -11.01 7.81 -12.03
CA THR A 254 -11.98 7.88 -10.94
C THR A 254 -11.85 6.69 -10.00
N GLN A 255 -11.94 6.96 -8.69
CA GLN A 255 -12.02 5.94 -7.66
C GLN A 255 -13.23 6.16 -6.76
N PHE A 256 -13.87 5.08 -6.36
CA PHE A 256 -14.81 5.06 -5.24
C PHE A 256 -14.45 3.91 -4.29
N THR A 257 -14.42 4.20 -2.99
CA THR A 257 -14.18 3.16 -1.97
C THR A 257 -15.50 2.48 -1.62
N LEU A 258 -15.54 1.15 -1.75
CA LEU A 258 -16.72 0.36 -1.44
C LEU A 258 -16.62 -0.15 0.00
N ASN A 259 -17.63 0.14 0.82
CA ASN A 259 -17.69 -0.32 2.20
C ASN A 259 -18.59 -1.57 2.30
N LEU A 260 -18.01 -2.74 2.02
CA LEU A 260 -18.77 -3.98 1.83
C LEU A 260 -18.78 -4.87 3.09
N ASP A 261 -17.60 -5.26 3.57
CA ASP A 261 -17.42 -6.09 4.76
C ASP A 261 -16.06 -5.78 5.38
N LYS A 262 -15.91 -5.90 6.71
CA LYS A 262 -14.62 -5.61 7.36
C LYS A 262 -13.49 -6.53 6.90
N ASN A 263 -13.78 -7.76 6.46
CA ASN A 263 -12.79 -8.72 5.96
C ASN A 263 -12.45 -8.49 4.48
N ILE A 264 -13.04 -7.49 3.82
CA ILE A 264 -12.77 -7.16 2.41
C ILE A 264 -12.43 -5.66 2.29
N PHE A 265 -11.24 -5.34 1.82
CA PHE A 265 -10.98 -4.00 1.30
C PHE A 265 -11.36 -3.95 -0.17
N SER A 266 -12.08 -2.91 -0.58
CA SER A 266 -12.62 -2.81 -1.93
C SER A 266 -12.64 -1.40 -2.49
N VAL A 267 -12.26 -1.27 -3.76
CA VAL A 267 -12.40 -0.03 -4.54
C VAL A 267 -12.97 -0.33 -5.91
N TRP A 268 -13.81 0.57 -6.41
CA TRP A 268 -14.18 0.67 -7.81
C TRP A 268 -13.30 1.72 -8.49
N ARG A 269 -12.77 1.38 -9.66
CA ARG A 269 -12.00 2.28 -10.53
C ARG A 269 -12.72 2.40 -11.87
N GLN A 270 -12.80 3.61 -12.42
CA GLN A 270 -13.35 3.85 -13.75
C GLN A 270 -12.35 4.63 -14.60
N SER A 271 -12.08 4.14 -15.82
CA SER A 271 -11.21 4.82 -16.77
C SER A 271 -11.71 6.23 -17.08
N ARG A 272 -10.79 7.11 -17.48
CA ARG A 272 -11.09 8.53 -17.74
C ARG A 272 -12.10 8.73 -18.88
N ASP A 273 -12.16 7.80 -19.82
CA ASP A 273 -13.15 7.76 -20.90
C ASP A 273 -14.44 6.99 -20.54
N ARG A 274 -14.55 6.50 -19.30
CA ARG A 274 -15.67 5.76 -18.72
C ARG A 274 -16.00 4.41 -19.36
N LYS A 275 -15.12 3.88 -20.21
CA LYS A 275 -15.33 2.61 -20.91
C LYS A 275 -14.99 1.39 -20.06
N GLN A 276 -13.98 1.50 -19.21
CA GLN A 276 -13.55 0.41 -18.34
C GLN A 276 -13.91 0.70 -16.89
N SER A 277 -14.53 -0.28 -16.25
CA SER A 277 -14.74 -0.36 -14.81
C SER A 277 -13.94 -1.53 -14.24
N ILE A 278 -13.29 -1.34 -13.09
CA ILE A 278 -12.64 -2.40 -12.33
C ILE A 278 -13.10 -2.36 -10.87
N PHE A 279 -13.65 -3.45 -10.39
CA PHE A 279 -13.89 -3.70 -8.96
C PHE A 279 -12.72 -4.52 -8.41
N ALA A 280 -11.86 -3.88 -7.63
CA ALA A 280 -10.76 -4.55 -6.95
C ALA A 280 -11.21 -4.94 -5.53
N LEU A 281 -11.31 -6.25 -5.29
CA LEU A 281 -11.76 -6.80 -4.00
C LEU A 281 -10.64 -7.65 -3.41
N THR A 282 -10.15 -7.28 -2.23
CA THR A 282 -9.10 -8.01 -1.50
C THR A 282 -9.66 -8.54 -0.20
N ASN A 283 -9.72 -9.86 -0.05
CA ASN A 283 -9.95 -10.49 1.25
C ASN A 283 -8.71 -10.23 2.13
N VAL A 284 -8.91 -9.64 3.31
CA VAL A 284 -7.84 -9.32 4.26
C VAL A 284 -7.75 -10.32 5.41
N SER A 285 -8.51 -11.43 5.34
CA SER A 285 -8.63 -12.43 6.40
C SER A 285 -8.09 -13.82 6.00
N SER A 286 -7.84 -14.64 7.02
CA SER A 286 -7.47 -16.06 6.87
C SER A 286 -8.66 -16.98 6.58
N LYS A 287 -9.87 -16.43 6.46
CA LYS A 287 -11.12 -17.16 6.21
C LYS A 287 -11.58 -16.94 4.78
N THR A 288 -12.30 -17.90 4.24
CA THR A 288 -13.06 -17.68 3.00
C THR A 288 -14.22 -16.73 3.29
N VAL A 289 -14.37 -15.70 2.47
CA VAL A 289 -15.48 -14.74 2.52
C VAL A 289 -16.35 -14.91 1.29
N LYS A 290 -17.66 -14.71 1.43
CA LYS A 290 -18.61 -14.65 0.32
C LYS A 290 -19.21 -13.25 0.30
N LEU A 291 -19.20 -12.62 -0.87
CA LEU A 291 -19.81 -11.33 -1.13
C LEU A 291 -20.98 -11.53 -2.08
N ASN A 292 -22.10 -10.86 -1.85
CA ASN A 292 -23.18 -10.83 -2.82
C ASN A 292 -22.80 -9.85 -3.95
N SER A 293 -22.75 -10.32 -5.20
CA SER A 293 -22.44 -9.52 -6.40
C SER A 293 -23.32 -8.27 -6.53
N ASN A 294 -24.58 -8.35 -6.11
CA ASN A 294 -25.50 -7.21 -6.10
C ASN A 294 -24.99 -6.01 -5.28
N GLN A 295 -24.04 -6.21 -4.36
CA GLN A 295 -23.47 -5.12 -3.57
C GLN A 295 -22.47 -4.25 -4.36
N ILE A 296 -22.01 -4.72 -5.53
CA ILE A 296 -21.09 -3.99 -6.39
C ILE A 296 -21.75 -3.46 -7.67
N ASN A 297 -23.03 -3.74 -7.90
CA ASN A 297 -23.84 -3.26 -9.03
C ASN A 297 -23.11 -3.44 -10.37
N LEU A 298 -22.86 -4.70 -10.75
CA LEU A 298 -22.34 -4.99 -12.09
C LEU A 298 -23.37 -4.53 -13.13
N ILE A 299 -22.91 -4.13 -14.31
CA ILE A 299 -23.80 -3.67 -15.38
C ILE A 299 -24.30 -4.92 -16.13
N ASP A 300 -25.62 -5.12 -16.21
CA ASP A 300 -26.28 -6.31 -16.77
C ASP A 300 -25.83 -6.66 -18.20
N ASP A 301 -25.69 -5.65 -19.06
CA ASP A 301 -25.36 -5.82 -20.49
C ASP A 301 -23.85 -5.98 -20.77
N GLU A 302 -23.03 -6.05 -19.72
CA GLU A 302 -21.57 -6.18 -19.81
C GLU A 302 -21.10 -7.59 -19.42
N GLN A 303 -19.98 -8.03 -20.02
CA GLN A 303 -19.33 -9.28 -19.62
C GLN A 303 -18.24 -9.03 -18.60
N TRP A 304 -18.39 -9.62 -17.42
CA TRP A 304 -17.46 -9.46 -16.31
C TRP A 304 -16.55 -10.68 -16.12
N PHE A 305 -15.28 -10.43 -15.82
CA PHE A 305 -14.30 -11.48 -15.56
C PHE A 305 -13.20 -10.99 -14.60
N ASP A 306 -12.49 -11.94 -13.97
CA ASP A 306 -11.35 -11.62 -13.11
C ASP A 306 -10.05 -11.48 -13.92
N LEU A 307 -9.41 -10.30 -13.88
CA LEU A 307 -8.10 -10.09 -14.51
C LEU A 307 -7.00 -10.96 -13.92
N LEU A 308 -7.12 -11.39 -12.66
CA LEU A 308 -6.12 -12.21 -11.98
C LEU A 308 -6.32 -13.70 -12.26
N SER A 309 -7.51 -14.08 -12.74
CA SER A 309 -7.90 -15.44 -13.13
C SER A 309 -8.75 -15.37 -14.41
N PRO A 310 -8.15 -15.08 -15.59
CA PRO A 310 -8.88 -14.67 -16.80
C PRO A 310 -9.82 -15.74 -17.40
N ASN A 311 -9.79 -16.96 -16.88
CA ASN A 311 -10.69 -18.05 -17.27
C ASN A 311 -11.97 -18.09 -16.42
N GLU A 312 -12.06 -17.32 -15.34
CA GLU A 312 -13.25 -17.23 -14.48
C GLU A 312 -14.15 -16.07 -14.94
N LYS A 313 -15.31 -16.42 -15.52
CA LYS A 313 -16.40 -15.47 -15.78
C LYS A 313 -17.15 -15.20 -14.49
N ILE A 314 -17.52 -13.94 -14.27
CA ILE A 314 -18.35 -13.50 -13.14
C ILE A 314 -19.71 -13.10 -13.70
N THR A 315 -20.78 -13.60 -13.07
CA THR A 315 -22.17 -13.27 -13.44
C THR A 315 -22.85 -12.58 -12.26
N ASP A 316 -23.80 -11.70 -12.55
CA ASP A 316 -24.37 -10.77 -11.56
C ASP A 316 -25.28 -11.45 -10.51
N ASP A 317 -25.66 -12.71 -10.72
CA ASP A 317 -26.48 -13.48 -9.77
C ASP A 317 -25.68 -14.42 -8.84
N GLN A 318 -24.36 -14.26 -8.76
CA GLN A 318 -23.48 -15.16 -8.01
C GLN A 318 -22.89 -14.54 -6.74
N PHE A 319 -22.72 -15.39 -5.72
CA PHE A 319 -21.83 -15.06 -4.62
C PHE A 319 -20.37 -15.10 -5.08
N ILE A 320 -19.68 -13.97 -5.00
CA ILE A 320 -18.23 -13.89 -5.21
C ILE A 320 -17.54 -14.51 -3.99
N LYS A 321 -16.91 -15.66 -4.18
CA LYS A 321 -16.17 -16.37 -3.13
C LYS A 321 -14.71 -15.96 -3.19
N LEU A 322 -14.22 -15.36 -2.11
CA LEU A 322 -12.81 -15.01 -1.94
C LEU A 322 -12.15 -15.96 -0.94
N ASN A 323 -11.16 -16.72 -1.40
CA ASN A 323 -10.33 -17.56 -0.53
C ASN A 323 -9.47 -16.69 0.41
N PRO A 324 -8.86 -17.26 1.46
CA PRO A 324 -7.99 -16.52 2.38
C PRO A 324 -6.94 -15.69 1.65
N TYR A 325 -6.94 -14.37 1.92
CA TYR A 325 -6.05 -13.38 1.31
C TYR A 325 -6.10 -13.30 -0.24
N GLN A 326 -7.17 -13.80 -0.88
CA GLN A 326 -7.34 -13.68 -2.32
C GLN A 326 -7.71 -12.24 -2.69
N THR A 327 -7.15 -11.77 -3.81
CA THR A 327 -7.65 -10.58 -4.51
C THR A 327 -8.26 -10.99 -5.85
N VAL A 328 -9.32 -10.30 -6.26
CA VAL A 328 -9.88 -10.37 -7.61
C VAL A 328 -10.01 -8.95 -8.17
N TRP A 329 -9.79 -8.80 -9.47
CA TRP A 329 -9.98 -7.54 -10.20
C TRP A 329 -11.03 -7.77 -11.28
N ILE A 330 -12.28 -7.51 -10.94
CA ILE A 330 -13.45 -7.78 -11.78
C ILE A 330 -13.62 -6.63 -12.76
N THR A 331 -13.55 -6.89 -14.06
CA THR A 331 -13.57 -5.85 -15.11
C THR A 331 -14.54 -6.21 -16.24
N ASN A 332 -15.04 -5.19 -16.94
CA ASN A 332 -15.79 -5.33 -18.19
C ASN A 332 -14.90 -5.27 -19.44
N PHE A 333 -13.59 -5.06 -19.29
CA PHE A 333 -12.67 -4.79 -20.40
C PHE A 333 -11.54 -5.81 -20.50
N LYS A 334 -11.58 -6.68 -21.52
CA LYS A 334 -10.58 -7.74 -21.78
C LYS A 334 -9.48 -7.23 -22.68
N VAL A 335 -8.25 -7.25 -22.15
CA VAL A 335 -7.02 -6.86 -22.86
C VAL A 335 -6.41 -8.07 -23.55
#